data_AF-A0A5E8HHB0-F1
#
_entry.id   AF-A0A5E8HHB0-F1
#
_cell.length_a   1.000
_cell.length_b   1.000
_cell.length_c   1.000
_cell.angle_alpha   90.00
_cell.angle_beta   90.00
_cell.angle_gamma   90.00
#
_symmetry.space_group_name_H-M   'P 1'
#
loop_
_entity.id
_entity.type
_entity.pdbx_description
1 polymer ?
#
loop_
_entity_poly.entity_id
_entity_poly.type
_entity_poly.pdbx_seq_one_letter_code
_entity_poly.pdbx_strand_id
1 'polypeptide(L)'
;MRSIVSVMLLLCLFSCEEGKKFEDSYNQALILQYLVTPNNPQESCESIITNKDLCFQSYYQATGGSFTATTATVKTQTCQVLISSALYRNMSSIAQTCSFNCQASDWKTKTDVGTCRESTPTALVEASVNNPSVISCLRSCFATTNNQISNEQIPSYLFFNIIQEGE
;
A
#
# COMPACT_ATOMS: atom_id res chain seq x y z
N MET A 1 -40.77 -55.05 -8.82
CA MET A 1 -39.78 -54.28 -8.03
C MET A 1 -38.34 -54.74 -8.32
N ARG A 2 -37.83 -54.53 -9.54
CA ARG A 2 -36.43 -54.86 -9.88
C ARG A 2 -35.76 -53.85 -10.83
N SER A 3 -36.52 -52.97 -11.47
CA SER A 3 -35.99 -52.00 -12.44
C SER A 3 -35.82 -50.57 -11.90
N ILE A 4 -36.23 -50.29 -10.65
CA ILE A 4 -36.11 -48.94 -10.05
C ILE A 4 -34.72 -48.73 -9.40
N VAL A 5 -34.05 -49.83 -9.02
CA VAL A 5 -32.74 -49.79 -8.34
C VAL A 5 -31.58 -49.46 -9.30
N SER A 6 -31.74 -49.71 -10.61
CA SER A 6 -30.69 -49.42 -11.60
C SER A 6 -30.63 -47.98 -12.11
N VAL A 7 -31.67 -47.16 -11.88
CA VAL A 7 -31.67 -45.76 -12.33
C VAL A 7 -31.07 -44.81 -11.28
N MET A 8 -31.11 -45.18 -10.00
CA MET A 8 -30.52 -44.40 -8.91
C MET A 8 -28.98 -44.48 -8.86
N LEU A 9 -28.39 -45.55 -9.41
CA LEU A 9 -26.93 -45.73 -9.47
C LEU A 9 -26.26 -44.95 -10.61
N LEU A 10 -27.02 -44.49 -11.61
CA LEU A 10 -26.47 -43.71 -12.73
C LEU A 10 -26.42 -42.20 -12.44
N LEU A 11 -27.12 -41.71 -11.41
CA LEU A 11 -27.17 -40.29 -11.06
C LEU A 11 -26.08 -39.85 -10.07
N CYS A 12 -25.30 -40.79 -9.51
CA CYS A 12 -24.20 -40.47 -8.60
C CYS A 12 -22.83 -40.28 -9.29
N LEU A 13 -22.75 -40.41 -10.63
CA LEU A 13 -21.49 -40.24 -11.38
C LEU A 13 -21.25 -38.80 -11.88
N PHE A 14 -22.14 -37.85 -11.59
CA PHE A 14 -22.03 -36.45 -12.02
C PHE A 14 -21.61 -35.48 -10.91
N SER A 15 -21.03 -35.95 -9.82
CA SER A 15 -20.60 -35.08 -8.72
C SER A 15 -19.15 -35.35 -8.34
N CYS A 16 -18.21 -34.82 -9.12
CA CYS A 16 -16.90 -34.33 -8.64
C CYS A 16 -16.00 -33.88 -9.81
N GLU A 17 -16.32 -32.77 -10.48
CA GLU A 17 -15.32 -32.08 -11.32
C GLU A 17 -15.42 -30.55 -11.31
N GLU A 18 -16.24 -29.98 -10.42
CA GLU A 18 -16.43 -28.52 -10.34
C GLU A 18 -15.35 -27.78 -9.53
N GLY A 19 -14.60 -28.49 -8.68
CA GLY A 19 -13.57 -27.86 -7.82
C GLY A 19 -12.40 -27.25 -8.61
N LYS A 20 -11.86 -27.97 -9.60
CA LYS A 20 -10.68 -27.52 -10.35
C LYS A 20 -10.96 -26.31 -11.24
N LYS A 21 -12.16 -26.23 -11.82
CA LYS A 21 -12.54 -25.15 -12.74
C LYS A 21 -12.73 -23.81 -12.00
N PHE A 22 -13.19 -23.86 -10.76
CA PHE A 22 -13.32 -22.68 -9.89
C PHE A 22 -11.97 -22.19 -9.39
N GLU A 23 -11.09 -23.13 -8.99
CA GLU A 23 -9.74 -22.83 -8.53
C GLU A 23 -8.86 -22.26 -9.65
N ASP A 24 -8.94 -22.81 -10.86
CA ASP A 24 -8.24 -22.29 -12.04
C ASP A 24 -8.76 -20.90 -12.45
N SER A 25 -10.09 -20.68 -12.43
CA SER A 25 -10.68 -19.37 -12.76
C SER A 25 -10.33 -18.31 -11.71
N TYR A 26 -10.29 -18.70 -10.43
CA TYR A 26 -9.88 -17.83 -9.32
C TYR A 26 -8.40 -17.45 -9.40
N ASN A 27 -7.52 -18.43 -9.66
CA ASN A 27 -6.10 -18.19 -9.87
C ASN A 27 -5.84 -17.32 -11.11
N GLN A 28 -6.59 -17.54 -12.19
CA GLN A 28 -6.50 -16.73 -13.41
C GLN A 28 -6.97 -15.29 -13.17
N ALA A 29 -8.05 -15.10 -12.41
CA ALA A 29 -8.52 -13.77 -12.00
C ALA A 29 -7.50 -13.06 -11.10
N LEU A 30 -6.92 -13.75 -10.12
CA LEU A 30 -5.85 -13.22 -9.25
C LEU A 30 -4.62 -12.80 -10.05
N ILE A 31 -4.20 -13.61 -11.02
CA ILE A 31 -3.08 -13.30 -11.90
C ILE A 31 -3.40 -12.10 -12.79
N LEU A 32 -4.59 -12.05 -13.39
CA LEU A 32 -5.02 -10.88 -14.17
C LEU A 32 -5.02 -9.62 -13.30
N GLN A 33 -5.54 -9.72 -12.08
CA GLN A 33 -5.62 -8.60 -11.14
C GLN A 33 -4.23 -8.14 -10.70
N TYR A 34 -3.29 -9.08 -10.51
CA TYR A 34 -1.88 -8.79 -10.26
C TYR A 34 -1.21 -8.09 -11.47
N LEU A 35 -1.53 -8.51 -12.70
CA LEU A 35 -0.96 -7.94 -13.92
C LEU A 35 -1.48 -6.53 -14.26
N VAL A 36 -2.71 -6.19 -13.85
CA VAL A 36 -3.31 -4.87 -14.11
C VAL A 36 -3.16 -3.88 -12.96
N THR A 37 -2.68 -4.33 -11.80
CA THR A 37 -2.42 -3.44 -10.66
C THR A 37 -1.23 -2.53 -11.00
N PRO A 38 -1.36 -1.19 -10.91
CA PRO A 38 -0.26 -0.27 -11.09
C PRO A 38 0.93 -0.70 -10.24
N ASN A 39 2.07 -0.93 -10.87
CA ASN A 39 3.24 -1.53 -10.25
C ASN A 39 4.49 -0.70 -10.55
N ASN A 40 4.59 0.44 -9.86
CA ASN A 40 5.74 1.34 -9.96
C ASN A 40 6.13 1.84 -8.57
N PRO A 41 6.94 1.09 -7.81
CA PRO A 41 7.34 1.46 -6.45
C PRO A 41 8.06 2.80 -6.41
N GLN A 42 8.88 3.09 -7.43
CA GLN A 42 9.64 4.33 -7.51
C GLN A 42 8.70 5.54 -7.59
N GLU A 43 7.84 5.59 -8.59
CA GLU A 43 6.90 6.70 -8.79
C GLU A 43 5.94 6.86 -7.59
N SER A 44 5.48 5.75 -7.02
CA SER A 44 4.61 5.77 -5.86
C SER A 44 5.31 6.35 -4.63
N CYS A 45 6.58 6.00 -4.40
CA CYS A 45 7.40 6.59 -3.35
C CYS A 45 7.63 8.09 -3.57
N GLU A 46 7.96 8.49 -4.80
CA GLU A 46 8.18 9.90 -5.15
C GLU A 46 6.91 10.74 -4.95
N SER A 47 5.73 10.14 -5.15
CA SER A 47 4.43 10.76 -4.85
C SER A 47 4.24 11.02 -3.36
N ILE A 48 4.69 10.12 -2.47
CA ILE A 48 4.66 10.38 -1.01
C ILE A 48 5.47 11.63 -0.69
N ILE A 49 6.73 11.69 -1.13
CA ILE A 49 7.64 12.81 -0.83
C ILE A 49 7.05 14.11 -1.37
N THR A 50 6.47 14.06 -2.58
CA THR A 50 5.82 15.23 -3.19
C THR A 50 4.63 15.72 -2.36
N ASN A 51 3.71 14.83 -1.96
CA ASN A 51 2.55 15.24 -1.16
C ASN A 51 2.94 15.67 0.27
N LYS A 52 3.96 15.03 0.85
CA LYS A 52 4.59 15.44 2.12
C LYS A 52 5.11 16.88 2.01
N ASP A 53 5.91 17.16 0.98
CA ASP A 53 6.50 18.48 0.75
C ASP A 53 5.43 19.56 0.54
N LEU A 54 4.35 19.26 -0.21
CA LEU A 54 3.22 20.17 -0.36
C LEU A 54 2.53 20.47 0.98
N CYS A 55 2.37 19.46 1.82
CA CYS A 55 1.79 19.63 3.14
C CYS A 55 2.68 20.51 4.04
N PHE A 56 3.98 20.24 4.12
CA PHE A 56 4.91 21.08 4.88
C PHE A 56 5.04 22.48 4.31
N GLN A 57 5.05 22.64 3.00
CA GLN A 57 5.02 23.95 2.36
C GLN A 57 3.79 24.76 2.80
N SER A 58 2.60 24.13 2.82
CA SER A 58 1.37 24.76 3.30
C SER A 58 1.47 25.21 4.76
N TYR A 59 2.04 24.38 5.64
CA TYR A 59 2.32 24.75 7.02
C TYR A 59 3.25 25.97 7.14
N TYR A 60 4.40 25.93 6.46
CA TYR A 60 5.39 27.01 6.55
C TYR A 60 4.85 28.33 5.97
N GLN A 61 4.10 28.27 4.87
CA GLN A 61 3.40 29.45 4.34
C GLN A 61 2.39 30.02 5.34
N ALA A 62 1.65 29.18 6.06
CA ALA A 62 0.68 29.62 7.06
C ALA A 62 1.33 30.33 8.25
N THR A 63 2.55 29.93 8.61
CA THR A 63 3.31 30.44 9.75
C THR A 63 4.29 31.56 9.36
N GLY A 64 4.30 31.99 8.09
CA GLY A 64 5.19 33.04 7.58
C GLY A 64 6.64 32.61 7.37
N GLY A 65 6.91 31.30 7.39
CA GLY A 65 8.23 30.72 7.11
C GLY A 65 8.44 30.38 5.64
N SER A 66 9.64 29.90 5.33
CA SER A 66 10.02 29.34 4.04
C SER A 66 10.21 27.83 4.12
N PHE A 67 9.92 27.13 3.03
CA PHE A 67 10.13 25.69 2.89
C PHE A 67 10.94 25.42 1.63
N THR A 68 11.97 24.57 1.75
CA THR A 68 12.77 24.10 0.63
C THR A 68 12.25 22.72 0.22
N ALA A 69 11.66 22.63 -0.97
CA ALA A 69 11.18 21.37 -1.50
C ALA A 69 12.33 20.39 -1.78
N THR A 70 12.06 19.11 -1.62
CA THR A 70 12.99 18.03 -1.98
C THR A 70 13.22 18.05 -3.48
N THR A 71 14.48 18.16 -3.90
CA THR A 71 14.84 18.16 -5.32
C THR A 71 14.48 16.83 -5.98
N ALA A 72 14.24 16.83 -7.30
CA ALA A 72 13.94 15.60 -8.03
C ALA A 72 15.02 14.54 -7.87
N THR A 73 16.30 14.93 -7.94
CA THR A 73 17.44 14.01 -7.77
C THR A 73 17.46 13.36 -6.38
N VAL A 74 17.33 14.18 -5.33
CA VAL A 74 17.31 13.66 -3.94
C VAL A 74 16.12 12.73 -3.75
N LYS A 75 14.94 13.14 -4.22
CA LYS A 75 13.71 12.33 -4.17
C LYS A 75 13.89 10.96 -4.82
N THR A 76 14.41 10.92 -6.04
CA THR A 76 14.67 9.66 -6.75
C THR A 76 15.64 8.78 -5.98
N GLN A 77 16.74 9.35 -5.47
CA GLN A 77 17.75 8.61 -4.73
C GLN A 77 17.22 8.08 -3.38
N THR A 78 16.48 8.89 -2.63
CA THR A 78 15.81 8.48 -1.39
C THR A 78 14.88 7.30 -1.65
N CYS A 79 14.08 7.36 -2.72
CA CYS A 79 13.17 6.28 -3.07
C CYS A 79 13.90 4.99 -3.50
N GLN A 80 14.99 5.09 -4.25
CA GLN A 80 15.82 3.92 -4.60
C GLN A 80 16.42 3.25 -3.35
N VAL A 81 16.91 4.05 -2.39
CA VAL A 81 17.43 3.55 -1.11
C VAL A 81 16.32 2.91 -0.28
N LEU A 82 15.14 3.53 -0.23
CA LEU A 82 14.00 3.03 0.52
C LEU A 82 13.50 1.69 -0.02
N ILE A 83 13.32 1.58 -1.34
CA ILE A 83 12.88 0.36 -2.03
C ILE A 83 13.85 -0.80 -1.80
N SER A 84 15.15 -0.53 -1.80
CA SER A 84 16.22 -1.52 -1.59
C SER A 84 16.54 -1.79 -0.11
N SER A 85 15.91 -1.06 0.82
CA SER A 85 16.16 -1.20 2.26
C SER A 85 15.69 -2.56 2.81
N ALA A 86 16.20 -2.95 3.99
CA ALA A 86 15.79 -4.17 4.66
C ALA A 86 14.28 -4.28 4.91
N LEU A 87 13.59 -3.14 4.95
CA LEU A 87 12.15 -3.05 5.12
C LEU A 87 11.40 -3.50 3.85
N TYR A 88 11.78 -2.97 2.68
CA TYR A 88 11.02 -3.16 1.44
C TYR A 88 11.61 -4.22 0.50
N ARG A 89 12.89 -4.58 0.63
CA ARG A 89 13.59 -5.48 -0.31
C ARG A 89 12.99 -6.87 -0.45
N ASN A 90 12.30 -7.35 0.59
CA ASN A 90 11.66 -8.66 0.59
C ASN A 90 10.20 -8.63 0.12
N MET A 91 9.64 -7.43 -0.09
CA MET A 91 8.28 -7.27 -0.59
C MET A 91 8.24 -7.42 -2.11
N SER A 92 7.11 -7.88 -2.63
CA SER A 92 6.83 -7.71 -4.05
C SER A 92 6.73 -6.23 -4.40
N SER A 93 7.04 -5.88 -5.65
CA SER A 93 6.92 -4.50 -6.12
C SER A 93 5.47 -3.97 -5.97
N ILE A 94 4.45 -4.84 -6.10
CA ILE A 94 3.06 -4.45 -5.86
C ILE A 94 2.81 -4.09 -4.39
N ALA A 95 3.37 -4.84 -3.43
CA ALA A 95 3.28 -4.47 -2.02
C ALA A 95 3.98 -3.14 -1.72
N GLN A 96 5.16 -2.91 -2.32
CA GLN A 96 5.87 -1.64 -2.19
C GLN A 96 5.02 -0.48 -2.73
N THR A 97 4.51 -0.60 -3.96
CA THR A 97 3.61 0.39 -4.58
C THR A 97 2.38 0.66 -3.73
N CYS A 98 1.72 -0.39 -3.24
CA CYS A 98 0.53 -0.25 -2.41
C CYS A 98 0.83 0.51 -1.11
N SER A 99 1.92 0.14 -0.41
CA SER A 99 2.37 0.83 0.80
C SER A 99 2.58 2.32 0.56
N PHE A 100 3.28 2.65 -0.52
CA PHE A 100 3.55 4.01 -0.89
C PHE A 100 2.29 4.80 -1.28
N ASN A 101 1.36 4.18 -1.99
CA ASN A 101 0.09 4.81 -2.36
C ASN A 101 -0.80 5.11 -1.14
N CYS A 102 -0.82 4.22 -0.14
CA CYS A 102 -1.55 4.47 1.11
C CYS A 102 -1.04 5.74 1.79
N GLN A 103 0.29 5.90 1.87
CA GLN A 103 0.93 7.09 2.44
C GLN A 103 0.67 8.35 1.61
N ALA A 104 0.83 8.26 0.28
CA ALA A 104 0.63 9.40 -0.61
C ALA A 104 -0.81 9.94 -0.52
N SER A 105 -1.79 9.03 -0.44
CA SER A 105 -3.22 9.39 -0.30
C SER A 105 -3.51 10.13 1.02
N ASP A 106 -2.88 9.73 2.12
CA ASP A 106 -3.05 10.41 3.41
C ASP A 106 -2.46 11.82 3.40
N TRP A 107 -1.24 12.00 2.90
CA TRP A 107 -0.64 13.33 2.74
C TRP A 107 -1.47 14.23 1.82
N LYS A 108 -1.96 13.66 0.71
CA LYS A 108 -2.84 14.37 -0.21
C LYS A 108 -4.14 14.79 0.48
N THR A 109 -4.77 13.90 1.23
CA THR A 109 -6.00 14.21 1.98
C THR A 109 -5.79 15.35 2.96
N LYS A 110 -4.71 15.32 3.76
CA LYS A 110 -4.38 16.41 4.69
C LYS A 110 -4.18 17.75 3.99
N THR A 111 -3.61 17.73 2.79
CA THR A 111 -3.46 18.92 1.96
C THR A 111 -4.81 19.42 1.48
N ASP A 112 -5.63 18.54 0.91
CA ASP A 112 -6.93 18.86 0.31
C ASP A 112 -7.93 19.40 1.36
N VAL A 113 -7.90 18.88 2.60
CA VAL A 113 -8.78 19.33 3.68
C VAL A 113 -8.17 20.46 4.54
N GLY A 114 -6.98 20.95 4.19
CA GLY A 114 -6.34 22.09 4.86
C GLY A 114 -5.69 21.79 6.21
N THR A 115 -5.69 20.54 6.69
CA THR A 115 -5.05 20.14 7.97
C THR A 115 -3.59 20.57 8.05
N CYS A 116 -2.88 20.52 6.93
CA CYS A 116 -1.48 20.94 6.81
C CYS A 116 -1.24 22.39 7.24
N ARG A 117 -2.20 23.28 7.00
CA ARG A 117 -2.11 24.71 7.34
C ARG A 117 -2.21 24.95 8.85
N GLU A 118 -2.95 24.10 9.55
CA GLU A 118 -3.39 24.32 10.93
C GLU A 118 -2.62 23.47 11.96
N SER A 119 -1.93 22.41 11.52
CA SER A 119 -1.24 21.45 12.38
C SER A 119 0.24 21.75 12.52
N THR A 120 0.88 21.29 13.60
CA THR A 120 2.34 21.33 13.72
C THR A 120 2.99 20.23 12.88
N PRO A 121 4.28 20.38 12.51
CA PRO A 121 5.04 19.33 11.83
C PRO A 121 4.99 17.99 12.54
N THR A 122 5.15 18.01 13.87
CA THR A 122 5.06 16.83 14.73
C THR A 122 3.67 16.19 14.66
N ALA A 123 2.59 16.98 14.74
CA ALA A 123 1.23 16.46 14.65
C ALA A 123 0.91 15.86 13.27
N LEU A 124 1.44 16.45 12.19
CA LEU A 124 1.28 15.92 10.83
C LEU A 124 1.97 14.56 10.66
N VAL A 125 3.18 14.44 11.22
CA VAL A 125 3.95 13.20 11.30
C VAL A 125 3.18 12.16 12.10
N GLU A 126 2.78 12.45 13.33
CA GLU A 126 2.04 11.52 14.19
C GLU A 126 0.73 11.07 13.54
N ALA A 127 0.01 11.98 12.89
CA ALA A 127 -1.21 11.65 12.17
C ALA A 127 -0.96 10.76 10.95
N SER A 128 0.17 10.89 10.22
CA SER A 128 0.49 9.98 9.10
C SER A 128 0.79 8.55 9.55
N VAL A 129 1.20 8.38 10.81
CA VAL A 129 1.54 7.07 11.40
C VAL A 129 0.32 6.42 12.03
N ASN A 130 -0.54 7.20 12.69
CA ASN A 130 -1.66 6.67 13.47
C ASN A 130 -3.01 6.71 12.73
N ASN A 131 -3.04 7.13 11.47
CA ASN A 131 -4.27 7.20 10.69
C ASN A 131 -4.86 5.78 10.50
N PRO A 132 -6.06 5.49 11.03
CA PRO A 132 -6.68 4.16 10.91
C PRO A 132 -6.92 3.74 9.46
N SER A 133 -7.22 4.69 8.57
CA SER A 133 -7.43 4.43 7.13
C SER A 133 -6.13 4.02 6.46
N VAL A 134 -5.01 4.65 6.82
CA VAL A 134 -3.68 4.26 6.34
C VAL A 134 -3.33 2.86 6.82
N ILE A 135 -3.52 2.59 8.11
CA ILE A 135 -3.26 1.26 8.70
C ILE A 135 -4.13 0.19 8.01
N SER A 136 -5.40 0.49 7.76
CA SER A 136 -6.31 -0.41 7.04
C SER A 136 -5.89 -0.65 5.59
N CYS A 137 -5.44 0.40 4.90
CA CYS A 137 -4.91 0.32 3.55
C CYS A 137 -3.67 -0.59 3.51
N LEU A 138 -2.71 -0.37 4.41
CA LEU A 138 -1.50 -1.19 4.54
C LEU A 138 -1.80 -2.65 4.86
N ARG A 139 -2.71 -2.92 5.80
CA ARG A 139 -3.16 -4.29 6.09
C ARG A 139 -3.75 -4.98 4.86
N SER A 140 -4.52 -4.25 4.06
CA SER A 140 -5.08 -4.77 2.82
C SER A 140 -3.98 -5.10 1.81
N CYS A 141 -2.95 -4.25 1.68
CA CYS A 141 -1.77 -4.53 0.86
C CYS A 141 -1.09 -5.85 1.29
N PHE A 142 -0.85 -6.05 2.58
CA PHE A 142 -0.08 -7.20 3.05
C PHE A 142 -0.87 -8.50 3.19
N ALA A 143 -2.19 -8.42 3.36
CA ALA A 143 -3.07 -9.58 3.26
C ALA A 143 -2.96 -10.25 1.87
N THR A 144 -2.75 -9.45 0.82
CA THR A 144 -2.55 -9.97 -0.55
C THR A 144 -1.16 -10.55 -0.80
N THR A 145 -0.20 -10.36 0.12
CA THR A 145 1.19 -10.83 -0.02
C THR A 145 1.61 -11.83 1.06
N ASN A 146 0.68 -12.66 1.52
CA ASN A 146 0.93 -13.79 2.42
C ASN A 146 1.48 -13.39 3.82
N ASN A 147 1.05 -12.25 4.37
CA ASN A 147 1.37 -11.83 5.75
C ASN A 147 2.86 -11.75 6.07
N GLN A 148 3.71 -11.37 5.11
CA GLN A 148 5.16 -11.25 5.29
C GLN A 148 5.59 -10.17 6.31
N ILE A 149 4.65 -9.46 6.92
CA ILE A 149 4.87 -8.34 7.82
C ILE A 149 3.97 -8.48 9.04
N SER A 150 4.55 -8.42 10.24
CA SER A 150 3.79 -8.40 11.49
C SER A 150 3.16 -7.03 11.73
N ASN A 151 2.05 -7.00 12.47
CA ASN A 151 1.39 -5.74 12.84
C ASN A 151 2.32 -4.79 13.60
N GLU A 152 3.32 -5.30 14.33
CA GLU A 152 4.30 -4.45 15.05
C GLU A 152 5.32 -3.80 14.12
N GLN A 153 5.47 -4.30 12.89
CA GLN A 153 6.38 -3.72 11.91
C GLN A 153 5.68 -2.60 11.10
N ILE A 154 4.34 -2.55 11.07
CA ILE A 154 3.56 -1.51 10.38
C ILE A 154 4.02 -0.09 10.76
N PRO A 155 4.20 0.27 12.05
CA PRO A 155 4.75 1.57 12.43
C PRO A 155 6.15 1.85 11.88
N SER A 156 7.02 0.85 11.83
CA SER A 156 8.38 0.99 11.28
C SER A 156 8.39 1.25 9.77
N TYR A 157 7.40 0.74 9.04
CA TYR A 157 7.18 1.07 7.62
C TYR A 157 6.70 2.51 7.40
N LEU A 158 6.05 3.09 8.41
CA LEU A 158 5.58 4.48 8.40
C LEU A 158 6.70 5.49 8.72
N PHE A 159 7.75 5.05 9.43
CA PHE A 159 8.76 5.93 10.03
C PHE A 159 9.97 6.28 9.13
N PHE A 160 10.21 5.53 8.04
CA PHE A 160 11.49 5.65 7.30
C PHE A 160 11.68 6.98 6.55
N ASN A 161 10.64 7.81 6.41
CA ASN A 161 10.74 9.13 5.77
C ASN A 161 11.16 10.27 6.72
N ILE A 162 11.24 10.04 8.04
CA ILE A 162 11.55 11.10 9.01
C ILE A 162 13.01 11.04 9.48
N ILE A 163 13.66 9.88 9.40
CA ILE A 163 15.05 9.71 9.91
C ILE A 163 16.13 10.22 8.93
N GLN A 164 15.81 10.49 7.66
CA GLN A 164 16.81 11.04 6.72
C GLN A 164 16.91 12.58 6.72
N GLU A 165 16.18 13.31 7.55
CA GLU A 165 16.46 14.74 7.82
C GLU A 165 17.38 14.92 9.03
N GLY A 166 18.44 14.12 9.08
CA GLY A 166 19.60 14.33 9.95
C GLY A 166 20.83 14.58 9.10
N GLU A 167 20.94 15.82 8.59
CA GLU A 167 22.02 16.37 7.74
C GLU A 167 22.11 15.85 6.29
#